data_AF-N9Y2R3-F1
#
_entry.id   AF-N9Y2R3-F1
#
_cell.length_a   1.000
_cell.length_b   1.000
_cell.length_c   1.000
_cell.angle_alpha   90.00
_cell.angle_beta   90.00
_cell.angle_gamma   90.00
#
_symmetry.space_group_name_H-M   'P 1'
#
loop_
_entity.id
_entity.type
_entity.pdbx_description
1 polymer ?
#
loop_
_entity_poly.entity_id
_entity_poly.type
_entity_poly.pdbx_seq_one_letter_code
_entity_poly.pdbx_strand_id
1 'polypeptide(L)'
;MIIKENRIEIDDVSQEFMLESDENIGVEDVIFFDLEHYVYKKPKCIGVFGACVYEKESRTLLTTQYMIENKREIKDLLKLALKYFKDMKEKGKRAISTFSGNNDFTVINYLFNKYKIEFDFEDEFNSIDLQKYYEREMGTSIGLKNLEKIFNIHRQGEVISGSNLAKTFYKVLKDSDYIKRMPYEKIEKILLYNEQDVVNLYYIFLNWKKYITKEDKEED
;
A
#
# COMPACT_ATOMS: atom_id res chain seq x y z
N MET A 1 -0.70 -6.80 18.84
CA MET A 1 -0.71 -6.30 17.45
C MET A 1 -2.13 -5.96 17.11
N ILE A 2 -2.33 -4.84 16.42
CA ILE A 2 -3.65 -4.46 15.90
C ILE A 2 -3.80 -5.08 14.51
N ILE A 3 -4.90 -5.79 14.30
CA ILE A 3 -5.31 -6.33 13.01
C ILE A 3 -6.64 -5.68 12.66
N LYS A 4 -6.71 -5.06 11.48
CA LYS A 4 -7.93 -4.41 10.98
C LYS A 4 -8.22 -4.91 9.58
N GLU A 5 -9.42 -5.43 9.40
CA GLU A 5 -9.95 -5.86 8.12
C GLU A 5 -11.25 -5.11 7.88
N ASN A 6 -11.42 -4.58 6.68
CA ASN A 6 -12.60 -3.81 6.34
C ASN A 6 -13.16 -4.22 4.97
N ARG A 7 -14.44 -3.94 4.77
CA ARG A 7 -15.15 -4.16 3.51
C ARG A 7 -15.75 -2.84 3.06
N ILE A 8 -15.34 -2.38 1.90
CA ILE A 8 -15.86 -1.16 1.30
C ILE A 8 -16.66 -1.58 0.08
N GLU A 9 -17.98 -1.36 0.13
CA GLU A 9 -18.86 -1.54 -1.02
C GLU A 9 -18.49 -0.51 -2.10
N ILE A 10 -18.42 -0.97 -3.35
CA ILE A 10 -18.15 -0.10 -4.48
C ILE A 10 -19.23 -0.26 -5.55
N ASP A 11 -19.53 0.85 -6.23
CA ASP A 11 -20.45 0.87 -7.36
C ASP A 11 -19.87 0.13 -8.57
N ASP A 12 -20.67 -0.05 -9.62
CA ASP A 12 -20.29 -0.79 -10.82
C ASP A 12 -18.95 -0.31 -11.41
N VAL A 13 -18.03 -1.26 -11.55
CA VAL A 13 -16.65 -1.05 -11.99
C VAL A 13 -16.58 -1.14 -13.52
N SER A 14 -16.35 -0.02 -14.20
CA SER A 14 -15.94 -0.04 -15.61
C SER A 14 -14.42 -0.21 -15.71
N GLN A 15 -13.96 -1.25 -16.40
CA GLN A 15 -12.53 -1.48 -16.67
C GLN A 15 -12.03 -0.70 -17.90
N GLU A 16 -12.89 0.07 -18.57
CA GLU A 16 -12.53 0.86 -19.76
C GLU A 16 -11.36 1.82 -19.52
N PHE A 17 -11.35 2.46 -18.35
CA PHE A 17 -10.37 3.47 -17.98
C PHE A 17 -9.17 2.91 -17.21
N MET A 18 -9.12 1.60 -17.02
CA MET A 18 -8.09 0.95 -16.23
C MET A 18 -6.72 1.14 -16.86
N LEU A 19 -5.69 1.21 -16.02
CA LEU A 19 -4.30 1.18 -16.44
C LEU A 19 -4.05 -0.10 -17.25
N GLU A 20 -3.47 0.05 -18.44
CA GLU A 20 -2.98 -1.07 -19.22
C GLU A 20 -1.56 -1.40 -18.79
N SER A 21 -1.40 -2.57 -18.14
CA SER A 21 -0.09 -3.18 -17.97
C SER A 21 0.32 -3.97 -19.20
N ASP A 22 1.62 -4.21 -19.36
CA ASP A 22 2.17 -5.00 -20.47
C ASP A 22 1.63 -6.44 -20.50
N GLU A 23 1.13 -6.92 -19.37
CA GLU A 23 0.40 -8.18 -19.25
C GLU A 23 -1.11 -7.94 -19.12
N ASN A 24 -1.92 -8.87 -19.61
CA ASN A 24 -3.39 -8.84 -19.49
C ASN A 24 -3.83 -9.09 -18.03
N ILE A 25 -3.62 -8.09 -17.16
CA ILE A 25 -3.90 -8.09 -15.73
C ILE A 25 -5.16 -7.24 -15.50
N GLY A 26 -6.23 -7.89 -15.05
CA GLY A 26 -7.46 -7.22 -14.62
C GLY A 26 -7.32 -6.70 -13.19
N VAL A 27 -8.20 -5.79 -12.79
CA VAL A 27 -8.22 -5.27 -11.42
C VAL A 27 -8.46 -6.37 -10.36
N GLU A 28 -9.14 -7.45 -10.74
CA GLU A 28 -9.32 -8.64 -9.90
C GLU A 28 -8.03 -9.44 -9.65
N ASP A 29 -6.97 -9.23 -10.44
CA ASP A 29 -5.69 -9.92 -10.30
C ASP A 29 -4.70 -9.19 -9.39
N VAL A 30 -5.02 -7.97 -8.98
CA VAL A 30 -4.08 -7.04 -8.34
C VAL A 30 -4.25 -7.01 -6.82
N ILE A 31 -3.11 -6.99 -6.12
CA ILE A 31 -2.99 -6.61 -4.71
C ILE A 31 -2.45 -5.19 -4.67
N PHE A 32 -3.21 -4.25 -4.11
CA PHE A 32 -2.74 -2.89 -3.85
C PHE A 32 -2.04 -2.88 -2.50
N PHE A 33 -0.80 -2.41 -2.45
CA PHE A 33 0.09 -2.63 -1.32
C PHE A 33 0.86 -1.36 -0.94
N ASP A 34 0.95 -1.09 0.36
CA ASP A 34 1.70 0.03 0.93
C ASP A 34 2.21 -0.30 2.35
N LEU A 35 3.37 0.23 2.72
CA LEU A 35 3.96 0.06 4.04
C LEU A 35 4.25 1.38 4.74
N GLU A 36 3.79 1.49 5.98
CA GLU A 36 4.35 2.46 6.91
C GLU A 36 5.51 1.85 7.67
N HIS A 37 6.70 2.43 7.58
CA HIS A 37 7.92 1.78 8.05
C HIS A 37 8.91 2.74 8.72
N TYR A 38 9.84 2.18 9.48
CA TYR A 38 10.92 2.94 10.10
C TYR A 38 12.29 2.45 9.65
N VAL A 39 13.06 3.36 9.03
CA VAL A 39 14.44 3.14 8.60
C VAL A 39 15.39 4.01 9.42
N TYR A 40 16.47 3.40 9.93
CA TYR A 40 17.61 4.14 10.46
C TYR A 40 18.90 3.44 10.05
N LYS A 41 19.56 3.99 9.02
CA LYS A 41 20.65 3.38 8.23
C LYS A 41 20.25 2.09 7.48
N LYS A 42 19.40 1.27 8.07
CA LYS A 42 18.79 0.04 7.52
C LYS A 42 17.34 -0.08 8.03
N PRO A 43 16.44 -0.77 7.33
CA PRO A 43 15.07 -1.00 7.80
C PRO A 43 15.05 -1.65 9.19
N LYS A 44 14.19 -1.12 10.07
CA LYS A 44 14.08 -1.58 11.47
C LYS A 44 12.80 -2.35 11.72
N CYS A 45 11.69 -1.86 11.20
CA CYS A 45 10.39 -2.50 11.26
C CYS A 45 9.47 -1.98 10.17
N ILE A 46 8.47 -2.80 9.84
CA ILE A 46 7.20 -2.35 9.30
C ILE A 46 6.34 -1.96 10.50
N GLY A 47 5.89 -0.72 10.49
CA GLY A 47 4.98 -0.14 11.48
C GLY A 47 3.53 -0.52 11.19
N VAL A 48 3.11 -0.34 9.93
CA VAL A 48 1.83 -0.81 9.40
C VAL A 48 2.09 -1.52 8.08
N PHE A 49 1.58 -2.74 7.96
CA PHE A 49 1.35 -3.40 6.68
C PHE A 49 -0.05 -3.02 6.21
N GLY A 50 -0.20 -2.55 4.98
CA GLY A 50 -1.50 -2.30 4.36
C GLY A 50 -1.63 -3.00 3.02
N ALA A 51 -2.76 -3.65 2.79
CA ALA A 51 -3.10 -4.20 1.49
C ALA A 51 -4.60 -4.07 1.19
N CYS A 52 -4.94 -3.99 -0.08
CA CYS A 52 -6.31 -3.95 -0.60
C CYS A 52 -6.44 -4.87 -1.82
N VAL A 53 -7.56 -5.59 -1.93
CA VAL A 53 -7.92 -6.37 -3.13
C VAL A 53 -9.39 -6.14 -3.48
N TYR A 54 -9.69 -6.17 -4.77
CA TYR A 54 -11.07 -6.19 -5.26
C TYR A 54 -11.63 -7.62 -5.32
N GLU A 55 -12.84 -7.80 -4.78
CA GLU A 55 -13.66 -9.00 -4.96
C GLU A 55 -14.87 -8.72 -5.86
N LYS A 56 -14.87 -9.32 -7.05
CA LYS A 56 -15.87 -9.11 -8.09
C LYS A 56 -17.26 -9.63 -7.74
N GLU A 57 -17.35 -10.79 -7.08
CA GLU A 57 -18.64 -11.43 -6.74
C GLU A 57 -19.44 -10.58 -5.75
N SER A 58 -18.75 -10.01 -4.77
CA SER A 58 -19.34 -9.20 -3.71
C SER A 58 -19.34 -7.70 -4.02
N ARG A 59 -18.60 -7.27 -5.06
CA ARG A 59 -18.36 -5.86 -5.40
C ARG A 59 -17.79 -5.09 -4.22
N THR A 60 -16.77 -5.67 -3.58
CA THR A 60 -16.15 -5.06 -2.40
C THR A 60 -14.65 -4.91 -2.56
N LEU A 61 -14.11 -3.85 -1.98
CA LEU A 61 -12.70 -3.77 -1.63
C LEU A 61 -12.52 -4.37 -0.25
N LEU A 62 -11.64 -5.37 -0.16
CA LEU A 62 -11.20 -5.95 1.09
C LEU A 62 -9.87 -5.32 1.48
N THR A 63 -9.87 -4.55 2.56
CA THR A 63 -8.64 -3.96 3.12
C THR A 63 -8.14 -4.83 4.27
N THR A 64 -6.82 -4.95 4.40
CA THR A 64 -6.15 -5.71 5.47
C THR A 64 -4.98 -4.91 5.98
N GLN A 65 -4.94 -4.71 7.30
CA GLN A 65 -3.89 -3.96 7.96
C GLN A 65 -3.34 -4.68 9.19
N TYR A 66 -2.03 -4.69 9.33
CA TYR A 66 -1.34 -5.19 10.53
C TYR A 66 -0.45 -4.08 11.09
N MET A 67 -0.73 -3.63 12.32
CA MET A 67 0.06 -2.59 13.00
C MET A 67 0.72 -3.14 14.26
N ILE A 68 2.04 -3.00 14.36
CA ILE A 68 2.79 -3.40 15.55
C ILE A 68 2.49 -2.48 16.72
N GLU A 69 2.31 -3.08 17.89
CA GLU A 69 2.13 -2.34 19.14
C GLU A 69 3.45 -2.22 19.92
N ASN A 70 4.41 -3.11 19.65
CA ASN A 70 5.72 -3.13 20.27
C ASN A 70 6.75 -3.92 19.44
N LYS A 71 8.04 -3.79 19.78
CA LYS A 71 9.15 -4.42 19.05
C LYS A 71 9.11 -5.96 18.95
N ARG A 72 8.40 -6.65 19.85
CA ARG A 72 8.38 -8.13 19.87
C ARG A 72 7.55 -8.68 18.71
N GLU A 73 6.62 -7.88 18.20
CA GLU A 73 5.66 -8.25 17.17
C GLU A 73 6.19 -8.14 15.74
N ILE A 74 7.42 -7.60 15.56
CA ILE A 74 8.02 -7.41 14.22
C ILE A 74 8.05 -8.73 13.45
N LYS A 75 8.52 -9.82 14.09
CA LYS A 75 8.61 -11.12 13.41
C LYS A 75 7.23 -11.69 13.09
N ASP A 76 6.25 -11.45 13.96
CA ASP A 76 4.90 -11.95 13.76
C ASP A 76 4.18 -11.19 12.64
N LEU A 77 4.42 -9.88 12.51
CA LEU A 77 3.91 -9.10 11.36
C LEU A 77 4.47 -9.65 10.05
N LEU A 78 5.77 -9.94 9.99
CA LEU A 78 6.37 -10.50 8.77
C LEU A 78 5.80 -11.86 8.40
N LYS A 79 5.47 -12.71 9.39
CA LYS A 79 4.79 -13.99 9.14
C LYS A 79 3.37 -13.78 8.62
N LEU A 80 2.64 -12.82 9.17
CA LEU A 80 1.29 -12.47 8.69
C LEU A 80 1.33 -11.89 7.28
N ALA A 81 2.31 -11.04 6.97
CA ALA A 81 2.52 -10.54 5.62
C ALA A 81 2.84 -11.68 4.63
N LEU A 82 3.77 -12.58 4.99
CA LEU A 82 4.06 -13.77 4.17
C LEU A 82 2.80 -14.62 3.93
N LYS A 83 2.04 -14.89 4.99
CA LYS A 83 0.80 -15.65 4.90
C LYS A 83 -0.20 -14.95 3.98
N TYR A 84 -0.37 -13.63 4.13
CA TYR A 84 -1.26 -12.84 3.30
C TYR A 84 -0.92 -12.99 1.81
N PHE A 85 0.34 -12.77 1.43
CA PHE A 85 0.74 -12.89 0.01
C PHE A 85 0.57 -14.30 -0.54
N LYS A 86 0.90 -15.34 0.25
CA LYS A 86 0.64 -16.74 -0.16
C LYS A 86 -0.84 -17.03 -0.35
N ASP A 87 -1.67 -16.64 0.62
CA ASP A 87 -3.11 -16.83 0.55
C ASP A 87 -3.70 -16.06 -0.67
N MET A 88 -3.20 -14.86 -0.97
CA MET A 88 -3.64 -14.09 -2.15
C MET A 88 -3.19 -14.72 -3.47
N LYS A 89 -1.97 -15.28 -3.52
CA LYS A 89 -1.48 -16.02 -4.69
C LYS A 89 -2.35 -17.26 -4.94
N GLU A 90 -2.71 -18.00 -3.90
CA GLU A 90 -3.63 -19.15 -3.98
C GLU A 90 -5.02 -18.74 -4.47
N LYS A 91 -5.48 -17.54 -4.11
CA LYS A 91 -6.73 -16.93 -4.63
C LYS A 91 -6.61 -16.40 -6.07
N GLY A 92 -5.47 -16.63 -6.74
CA GLY A 92 -5.26 -16.28 -8.14
C GLY A 92 -4.80 -14.85 -8.37
N LYS A 93 -4.40 -14.09 -7.34
CA LYS A 93 -3.78 -12.78 -7.54
C LYS A 93 -2.43 -12.94 -8.24
N ARG A 94 -2.17 -12.12 -9.25
CA ARG A 94 -1.01 -12.23 -10.15
C ARG A 94 -0.05 -11.04 -10.05
N ALA A 95 -0.52 -9.91 -9.53
CA ALA A 95 0.25 -8.68 -9.52
C ALA A 95 0.17 -7.95 -8.19
N ILE A 96 1.20 -7.16 -7.89
CA ILE A 96 1.20 -6.21 -6.78
C ILE A 96 1.34 -4.81 -7.37
N SER A 97 0.35 -3.96 -7.09
CA SER A 97 0.40 -2.54 -7.40
C SER A 97 0.83 -1.73 -6.19
N THR A 98 1.75 -0.80 -6.42
CA THR A 98 2.35 0.07 -5.41
C THR A 98 2.51 1.48 -5.96
N PHE A 99 2.82 2.45 -5.10
CA PHE A 99 3.32 3.76 -5.52
C PHE A 99 4.76 3.93 -5.06
N SER A 100 5.72 3.99 -5.99
CA SER A 100 7.15 4.00 -5.65
C SER A 100 7.59 2.71 -4.91
N GLY A 101 7.07 1.56 -5.34
CA GLY A 101 7.17 0.28 -4.62
C GLY A 101 8.58 -0.24 -4.40
N ASN A 102 9.58 0.29 -5.13
CA ASN A 102 10.99 0.02 -4.84
C ASN A 102 11.32 0.23 -3.36
N ASN A 103 10.73 1.24 -2.71
CA ASN A 103 10.96 1.50 -1.29
C ASN A 103 10.36 0.41 -0.39
N ASP A 104 9.09 0.05 -0.60
CA ASP A 104 8.39 -0.94 0.21
C ASP A 104 8.98 -2.33 0.05
N PHE A 105 9.28 -2.75 -1.19
CA PHE A 105 9.93 -4.02 -1.47
C PHE A 105 11.33 -4.08 -0.85
N THR A 106 12.11 -2.99 -0.92
CA THR A 106 13.42 -2.93 -0.25
C THR A 106 13.30 -3.15 1.26
N VAL A 107 12.28 -2.56 1.90
CA VAL A 107 12.05 -2.67 3.33
C VAL A 107 11.64 -4.08 3.74
N ILE A 108 10.63 -4.66 3.09
CA ILE A 108 10.13 -5.99 3.44
C ILE A 108 11.14 -7.08 3.10
N ASN A 109 11.82 -7.02 1.95
CA ASN A 109 12.85 -7.99 1.57
C ASN A 109 14.04 -7.93 2.53
N TYR A 110 14.48 -6.74 2.93
CA TYR A 110 15.52 -6.61 3.95
C TYR A 110 15.13 -7.29 5.26
N LEU A 111 13.89 -7.08 5.72
CA LEU A 111 13.40 -7.66 6.96
C LEU A 111 13.20 -9.17 6.85
N PHE A 112 12.67 -9.68 5.74
CA PHE A 112 12.55 -11.11 5.46
C PHE A 112 13.91 -11.79 5.53
N ASN A 113 14.89 -11.25 4.81
CA ASN A 113 16.28 -11.73 4.85
C ASN A 113 16.86 -11.73 6.28
N LYS A 114 16.69 -10.61 7.00
CA LYS A 114 17.15 -10.49 8.40
C LYS A 114 16.54 -11.55 9.33
N TYR A 115 15.29 -11.92 9.12
CA TYR A 115 14.56 -12.89 9.94
C TYR A 115 14.53 -14.30 9.34
N LYS A 116 15.29 -14.56 8.26
CA LYS A 116 15.37 -15.83 7.54
C LYS A 116 14.01 -16.33 7.06
N ILE A 117 13.23 -15.44 6.47
CA ILE A 117 11.96 -15.73 5.82
C ILE A 117 12.25 -15.77 4.32
N GLU A 118 12.05 -16.92 3.70
CA GLU A 118 12.27 -17.12 2.27
C GLU A 118 10.98 -16.81 1.51
N PHE A 119 11.02 -15.78 0.68
CA PHE A 119 9.96 -15.37 -0.23
C PHE A 119 10.55 -14.43 -1.28
N ASP A 120 10.30 -14.70 -2.54
CA ASP A 120 10.71 -13.83 -3.65
C ASP A 120 9.48 -13.21 -4.29
N PHE A 121 9.34 -11.89 -4.17
CA PHE A 121 8.19 -11.19 -4.74
C PHE A 121 8.25 -11.12 -6.26
N GLU A 122 9.44 -11.10 -6.85
CA GLU A 122 9.63 -10.97 -8.30
C GLU A 122 9.28 -12.28 -9.01
N ASP A 123 9.59 -13.42 -8.38
CA ASP A 123 9.19 -14.74 -8.89
C ASP A 123 7.68 -15.00 -8.75
N GLU A 124 7.06 -14.42 -7.73
CA GLU A 124 5.67 -14.72 -7.36
C GLU A 124 4.65 -13.75 -7.95
N PHE A 125 5.02 -12.50 -8.23
CA PHE A 125 4.08 -11.47 -8.69
C PHE A 125 4.68 -10.51 -9.70
N ASN A 126 3.84 -10.08 -10.65
CA ASN A 126 4.14 -8.94 -11.50
C ASN A 126 4.08 -7.63 -10.70
N SER A 127 5.06 -6.76 -10.93
CA SER A 127 5.13 -5.46 -10.25
C SER A 127 4.51 -4.35 -11.10
N ILE A 128 3.56 -3.62 -10.51
CA ILE A 128 2.91 -2.45 -11.12
C ILE A 128 3.21 -1.23 -10.26
N ASP A 129 4.20 -0.41 -10.67
CA ASP A 129 4.58 0.81 -9.96
C ASP A 129 3.93 2.04 -10.61
N LEU A 130 2.85 2.54 -9.99
CA LEU A 130 2.06 3.64 -10.54
C LEU A 130 2.88 4.93 -10.75
N GLN A 131 3.94 5.14 -9.96
CA GLN A 131 4.83 6.30 -10.15
C GLN A 131 5.62 6.17 -11.45
N LYS A 132 6.15 4.97 -11.76
CA LYS A 132 6.89 4.72 -13.00
C LYS A 132 5.99 4.79 -14.23
N TYR A 133 4.75 4.33 -14.12
CA TYR A 133 3.75 4.48 -15.19
C TYR A 133 3.47 5.97 -15.46
N TYR A 134 3.28 6.77 -14.42
CA TYR A 134 3.11 8.22 -14.54
C TYR A 134 4.33 8.88 -15.20
N GLU A 135 5.55 8.57 -14.71
CA GLU A 135 6.80 9.11 -15.25
C GLU A 135 6.99 8.79 -16.73
N ARG A 136 6.64 7.57 -17.16
CA ARG A 136 6.72 7.13 -18.55
C ARG A 136 5.77 7.92 -19.46
N GLU A 137 4.59 8.27 -18.97
CA GLU A 137 3.55 8.92 -19.77
C GLU A 137 3.67 10.45 -19.76
N MET A 138 4.05 11.02 -18.61
CA MET A 138 4.08 12.46 -18.37
C MET A 138 5.49 13.06 -18.41
N GLY A 139 6.54 12.23 -18.46
CA GLY A 139 7.94 12.67 -18.48
C GLY A 139 8.42 13.35 -17.18
N THR A 140 7.61 13.32 -16.11
CA THR A 140 7.91 13.93 -14.82
C THR A 140 7.54 13.00 -13.67
N SER A 141 8.22 13.15 -12.53
CA SER A 141 7.91 12.39 -11.31
C SER A 141 7.08 13.24 -10.35
N ILE A 142 6.09 12.61 -9.71
CA ILE A 142 5.29 13.24 -8.66
C ILE A 142 5.15 12.30 -7.45
N GLY A 143 4.66 12.83 -6.33
CA GLY A 143 4.29 12.04 -5.16
C GLY A 143 2.81 11.64 -5.17
N LEU A 144 2.46 10.61 -4.39
CA LEU A 144 1.10 10.04 -4.36
C LEU A 144 0.03 11.11 -4.12
N LYS A 145 0.26 12.03 -3.17
CA LYS A 145 -0.68 13.12 -2.86
C LYS A 145 -0.94 14.07 -4.03
N ASN A 146 0.02 14.24 -4.94
CA ASN A 146 -0.19 15.05 -6.13
C ASN A 146 -0.91 14.24 -7.21
N LEU A 147 -0.61 12.94 -7.33
CA LEU A 147 -1.34 12.05 -8.22
C LEU A 147 -2.82 11.95 -7.83
N GLU A 148 -3.10 11.80 -6.54
CA GLU A 148 -4.47 11.79 -6.00
C GLU A 148 -5.27 13.04 -6.38
N LYS A 149 -4.63 14.23 -6.39
CA LYS A 149 -5.29 15.47 -6.82
C LYS A 149 -5.70 15.43 -8.28
N ILE A 150 -4.82 14.90 -9.16
CA ILE A 150 -5.14 14.72 -10.59
C ILE A 150 -6.38 13.83 -10.75
N PHE A 151 -6.50 12.79 -9.91
CA PHE A 151 -7.62 11.86 -9.92
C PHE A 151 -8.86 12.33 -9.14
N ASN A 152 -8.85 13.59 -8.65
CA ASN A 152 -9.90 14.16 -7.79
C ASN A 152 -10.20 13.33 -6.54
N ILE A 153 -9.17 12.67 -5.98
CA ILE A 153 -9.28 11.90 -4.75
C ILE A 153 -9.09 12.84 -3.55
N HIS A 154 -10.12 12.91 -2.70
CA HIS A 154 -10.09 13.69 -1.47
C HIS A 154 -9.90 12.78 -0.27
N ARG A 155 -8.77 12.93 0.42
CA ARG A 155 -8.50 12.18 1.66
C ARG A 155 -9.40 12.65 2.81
N GLN A 156 -9.86 11.69 3.59
CA GLN A 156 -10.48 11.89 4.89
C GLN A 156 -9.41 12.04 5.99
N GLY A 157 -9.66 12.96 6.92
CA GLY A 157 -8.81 13.18 8.09
C GLY A 157 -7.66 14.17 7.86
N GLU A 158 -6.85 14.36 8.90
CA GLU A 158 -5.74 15.31 8.89
C GLU A 158 -4.53 14.80 8.09
N VAL A 159 -3.74 15.73 7.56
CA VAL A 159 -2.51 15.41 6.86
C VAL A 159 -1.48 14.82 7.82
N ILE A 160 -1.18 13.53 7.64
CA ILE A 160 -0.05 12.87 8.28
C ILE A 160 1.15 12.86 7.33
N SER A 161 2.35 13.07 7.88
CA SER A 161 3.60 12.91 7.15
C SER A 161 4.27 11.58 7.51
N GLY A 162 4.88 10.91 6.53
CA GLY A 162 5.68 9.70 6.76
C GLY A 162 6.81 9.92 7.79
N SER A 163 7.34 11.14 7.89
CA SER A 163 8.34 11.49 8.93
C SER A 163 7.78 11.42 10.36
N ASN A 164 6.50 11.77 10.56
CA ASN A 164 5.84 11.66 11.85
C ASN A 164 5.48 10.20 12.17
N LEU A 165 5.14 9.40 11.16
CA LEU A 165 4.91 7.95 11.30
C LEU A 165 6.21 7.23 11.67
N ALA A 166 7.31 7.52 10.97
CA ALA A 166 8.64 7.00 11.29
C ALA A 166 9.07 7.31 12.74
N LYS A 167 8.85 8.55 13.22
CA LYS A 167 9.09 8.93 14.63
C LYS A 167 8.19 8.17 15.60
N THR A 168 6.95 7.88 15.20
CA THR A 168 6.00 7.10 16.00
C THR A 168 6.51 5.67 16.15
N PHE A 169 6.87 5.01 15.06
CA PHE A 169 7.39 3.63 15.11
C PHE A 169 8.77 3.54 15.77
N TYR A 170 9.61 4.56 15.67
CA TYR A 170 10.81 4.64 16.50
C TYR A 170 10.50 4.54 18.00
N LYS A 171 9.47 5.24 18.49
CA LYS A 171 9.06 5.16 19.90
C LYS A 171 8.49 3.79 20.25
N VAL A 172 7.68 3.20 19.38
CA VAL A 172 7.17 1.81 19.52
C VAL A 172 8.31 0.80 19.69
N LEU A 173 9.43 1.00 18.99
CA LEU A 173 10.60 0.13 19.12
C LEU A 173 11.38 0.32 20.43
N LYS A 174 11.29 1.50 21.05
CA LYS A 174 11.99 1.84 22.29
C LYS A 174 11.18 1.53 23.55
N ASP A 175 9.86 1.55 23.44
CA ASP A 175 8.96 1.53 24.57
C ASP A 175 7.76 0.63 24.25
N SER A 176 7.73 -0.54 24.90
CA SER A 176 6.74 -1.59 24.62
C SER A 176 5.31 -1.23 25.03
N ASP A 177 5.14 -0.20 25.85
CA ASP A 177 3.83 0.26 26.30
C ASP A 177 3.45 1.61 25.66
N TYR A 178 4.25 2.09 24.69
CA TYR A 178 4.00 3.37 24.03
C TYR A 178 2.62 3.43 23.37
N ILE A 179 2.20 2.35 22.70
CA ILE A 179 0.90 2.27 22.02
C ILE A 179 -0.25 2.23 23.04
N LYS A 180 -0.07 1.56 24.18
CA LYS A 180 -1.08 1.53 25.26
C LYS A 180 -1.36 2.90 25.87
N ARG A 181 -0.40 3.82 25.80
CA ARG A 181 -0.55 5.22 26.24
C ARG A 181 -0.94 6.17 25.11
N MET A 182 -1.02 5.69 23.87
CA MET A 182 -1.42 6.50 22.73
C MET A 182 -2.94 6.69 22.75
N PRO A 183 -3.44 7.91 22.53
CA PRO A 183 -4.87 8.12 22.33
C PRO A 183 -5.40 7.26 21.19
N TYR A 184 -6.57 6.67 21.37
CA TYR A 184 -7.17 5.76 20.39
C TYR A 184 -7.37 6.45 19.02
N GLU A 185 -7.76 7.73 19.04
CA GLU A 185 -7.97 8.53 17.83
C GLU A 185 -6.68 8.66 17.01
N LYS A 186 -5.52 8.65 17.66
CA LYS A 186 -4.23 8.71 16.96
C LYS A 186 -3.89 7.39 16.29
N ILE A 187 -4.23 6.25 16.90
CA ILE A 187 -4.08 4.93 16.30
C ILE A 187 -5.00 4.83 15.08
N GLU A 188 -6.28 5.20 15.22
CA GLU A 188 -7.24 5.21 14.12
C GLU A 188 -6.80 6.14 12.98
N LYS A 189 -6.24 7.32 13.28
CA LYS A 189 -5.68 8.21 12.25
C LYS A 189 -4.55 7.56 11.45
N ILE A 190 -3.69 6.74 12.08
CA ILE A 190 -2.60 6.03 11.39
C ILE A 190 -3.18 4.93 10.49
N LEU A 191 -4.12 4.14 11.00
CA LEU A 191 -4.75 3.06 10.24
C LEU A 191 -5.57 3.63 9.07
N LEU A 192 -6.36 4.67 9.29
CA LEU A 192 -7.14 5.33 8.25
C LEU A 192 -6.25 5.95 7.17
N TYR A 193 -5.08 6.48 7.53
CA TYR A 193 -4.13 7.03 6.56
C TYR A 193 -3.62 5.94 5.60
N ASN A 194 -3.15 4.81 6.14
CA ASN A 194 -2.63 3.70 5.33
C ASN A 194 -3.76 2.94 4.58
N GLU A 195 -4.97 2.86 5.14
CA GLU A 195 -6.13 2.28 4.43
C GLU A 195 -6.45 3.12 3.18
N GLN A 196 -6.47 4.44 3.33
CA GLN A 196 -6.67 5.34 2.21
C GLN A 196 -5.57 5.21 1.17
N ASP A 197 -4.30 5.04 1.55
CA ASP A 197 -3.22 4.83 0.57
C ASP A 197 -3.53 3.63 -0.33
N VAL A 198 -3.81 2.45 0.23
CA VAL A 198 -4.06 1.25 -0.58
C VAL A 198 -5.38 1.30 -1.37
N VAL A 199 -6.42 1.95 -0.83
CA VAL A 199 -7.68 2.17 -1.53
C VAL A 199 -7.52 3.19 -2.67
N ASN A 200 -6.71 4.22 -2.48
CA ASN A 200 -6.45 5.21 -3.51
C ASN A 200 -5.64 4.61 -4.66
N LEU A 201 -4.69 3.70 -4.39
CA LEU A 201 -4.01 2.95 -5.45
C LEU A 201 -5.01 2.19 -6.33
N TYR A 202 -6.04 1.58 -5.75
CA TYR A 202 -7.12 0.93 -6.50
C TYR A 202 -7.85 1.92 -7.42
N TYR A 203 -8.29 3.06 -6.88
CA TYR A 203 -9.03 4.05 -7.67
C TYR A 203 -8.18 4.69 -8.77
N ILE A 204 -6.89 4.93 -8.50
CA ILE A 204 -5.94 5.44 -9.48
C ILE A 204 -5.75 4.40 -10.59
N PHE A 205 -5.52 3.15 -10.24
CA PHE A 205 -5.36 2.06 -11.22
C PHE A 205 -6.59 1.91 -12.11
N LEU A 206 -7.79 1.95 -11.53
CA LEU A 206 -9.04 1.77 -12.26
C LEU A 206 -9.39 2.95 -13.19
N ASN A 207 -9.04 4.18 -12.81
CA ASN A 207 -9.42 5.39 -13.55
C ASN A 207 -8.27 5.99 -14.35
N TRP A 208 -7.18 5.25 -14.55
CA TRP A 208 -5.94 5.77 -15.13
C TRP A 208 -6.15 6.56 -16.41
N LYS A 209 -6.73 5.95 -17.45
CA LYS A 209 -6.92 6.57 -18.77
C LYS A 209 -7.93 7.71 -18.79
N LYS A 210 -8.76 7.83 -17.74
CA LYS A 210 -9.70 8.94 -17.60
C LYS A 210 -8.98 10.24 -17.24
N TYR A 211 -7.90 10.15 -16.47
CA TYR A 211 -7.20 11.31 -15.91
C TYR A 211 -5.80 11.50 -16.50
N ILE A 212 -5.15 10.44 -16.95
CA ILE A 212 -3.84 10.48 -17.58
C ILE A 212 -4.05 10.39 -19.08
N THR A 213 -4.17 11.55 -19.72
CA THR A 213 -4.24 11.70 -21.17
C THR A 213 -3.01 12.44 -21.68
N LYS A 214 -2.46 12.05 -22.83
CA LYS A 214 -1.30 12.71 -23.46
C LYS A 214 -1.54 14.17 -23.87
N GLU A 215 -2.74 14.69 -23.68
CA GLU A 215 -3.16 16.05 -24.08
C GLU A 215 -2.77 17.15 -23.08
N ASP A 216 -2.30 16.82 -21.87
CA ASP A 216 -1.79 17.83 -20.90
C ASP A 216 -0.34 18.28 -21.22
N LYS A 217 0.03 18.33 -22.51
CA LYS A 217 1.34 18.81 -23.00
C LYS A 217 1.40 20.31 -23.29
N GLU A 218 0.34 21.06 -23.01
CA GLU A 218 0.30 22.52 -23.06
C GLU A 218 -0.17 22.97 -21.68
N GLU A 219 0.55 23.77 -20.89
CA GLU A 219 1.25 25.01 -21.22
C GLU A 219 2.55 25.16 -20.37
N ASP A 220 3.61 25.62 -21.03
CA ASP A 220 4.84 26.18 -20.42
C ASP A 220 4.56 27.50 -19.65
#